data_AF-A0A1W9SAW8-F1
#
_entry.id   AF-A0A1W9SAW8-F1
#
_cell.length_a   1.000
_cell.length_b   1.000
_cell.length_c   1.000
_cell.angle_alpha   90.00
_cell.angle_beta   90.00
_cell.angle_gamma   90.00
#
_symmetry.space_group_name_H-M   'P 1'
#
loop_
_entity.id
_entity.type
_entity.pdbx_description
1 polymer ?
#
loop_
_entity_poly.entity_id
_entity_poly.type
_entity_poly.pdbx_seq_one_letter_code
_entity_poly.pdbx_strand_id
1 'polypeptide(L)'
;MKDIQKRILDETEKLITSLDFTRMSVLAIISSISVLIVFKWIDYPVTWQFAILVLIFAYLYALIRDVIIVRKTKKTLKIYYDFSFSKRSNIQLFIPIFSKSNQVYTLKRASLFIADDTLYLEAYKRSSLRSKLDNSVVARYNKDFFIDKYSVNKSGKYIEFETRILYKKYYFSMINDEELLEIIQKYKEN
;
A
#
# COMPACT_ATOMS: atom_id res chain seq x y z
N MET A 1 7.07 -11.31 19.78
CA MET A 1 5.88 -10.74 19.11
C MET A 1 5.92 -9.21 18.96
N LYS A 2 6.28 -8.42 19.98
CA LYS A 2 6.39 -6.95 19.82
C LYS A 2 7.47 -6.52 18.81
N ASP A 3 8.61 -7.22 18.80
CA ASP A 3 9.72 -6.89 17.90
C ASP A 3 9.40 -7.19 16.44
N ILE A 4 8.81 -8.36 16.16
CA ILE A 4 8.33 -8.71 14.81
C ILE A 4 7.23 -7.76 14.34
N GLN A 5 6.29 -7.35 15.21
CA GLN A 5 5.25 -6.37 14.85
C GLN A 5 5.86 -5.05 14.38
N LYS A 6 6.85 -4.55 15.11
CA LYS A 6 7.55 -3.31 14.76
C LYS A 6 8.30 -3.44 13.44
N ARG A 7 9.05 -4.53 13.26
CA ARG A 7 9.76 -4.82 12.01
C ARG A 7 8.81 -4.89 10.82
N ILE A 8 7.66 -5.56 10.97
CA ILE A 8 6.63 -5.63 9.94
C ILE A 8 6.14 -4.25 9.52
N LEU A 9 5.81 -3.40 10.50
CA LEU A 9 5.33 -2.04 10.22
C LEU A 9 6.41 -1.18 9.58
N ASP A 10 7.63 -1.19 10.11
CA ASP A 10 8.75 -0.37 9.63
C ASP A 10 9.15 -0.75 8.20
N GLU A 11 9.23 -2.04 7.89
CA GLU A 11 9.55 -2.51 6.53
C GLU A 11 8.41 -2.27 5.55
N THR A 12 7.17 -2.48 5.98
CA THR A 12 5.99 -2.15 5.15
C THR A 12 6.00 -0.65 4.85
N GLU A 13 6.21 0.19 5.86
CA GLU A 13 6.28 1.64 5.72
C GLU A 13 7.39 2.05 4.73
N LYS A 14 8.61 1.51 4.88
CA LYS A 14 9.72 1.80 3.95
C LYS A 14 9.37 1.44 2.50
N LEU A 15 8.70 0.31 2.27
CA LEU A 15 8.31 -0.13 0.93
C LEU A 15 7.19 0.70 0.32
N ILE A 16 6.16 1.05 1.10
CA ILE A 16 4.99 1.78 0.58
C ILE A 16 5.19 3.30 0.54
N THR A 17 6.27 3.83 1.14
CA THR A 17 6.54 5.28 1.24
C THR A 17 7.79 5.74 0.50
N SER A 18 8.47 4.86 -0.22
CA SER A 18 9.60 5.26 -1.05
C SER A 18 9.16 6.27 -2.12
N LEU A 19 9.84 7.41 -2.18
CA LEU A 19 9.68 8.38 -3.26
C LEU A 19 10.15 7.75 -4.57
N ASP A 20 9.29 7.79 -5.58
CA ASP A 20 9.58 7.25 -6.91
C ASP A 20 9.96 8.39 -7.84
N PHE A 21 11.27 8.67 -7.93
CA PHE A 21 11.82 9.73 -8.78
C PHE A 21 11.48 9.54 -10.26
N THR A 22 11.35 8.29 -10.72
CA THR A 22 10.98 7.98 -12.10
C THR A 22 9.54 8.42 -12.35
N ARG A 23 8.61 8.02 -11.47
CA ARG A 23 7.20 8.46 -11.54
C ARG A 23 7.07 9.98 -11.46
N MET A 24 7.81 10.63 -10.55
CA MET A 24 7.81 12.07 -10.40
C MET A 24 8.28 12.78 -11.68
N SER A 25 9.37 12.29 -12.29
CA SER A 25 9.93 12.87 -13.50
C SER A 25 8.98 12.71 -14.69
N VAL A 26 8.40 11.52 -14.88
CA VAL A 26 7.42 11.28 -15.94
C VAL A 26 6.21 12.20 -15.77
N LEU A 27 5.68 12.34 -14.54
CA LEU A 27 4.56 13.24 -14.26
C LEU A 27 4.92 14.71 -14.55
N ALA A 28 6.11 15.15 -14.14
CA ALA A 28 6.58 16.51 -14.36
C ALA A 28 6.73 16.82 -15.86
N ILE A 29 7.31 15.90 -16.63
CA ILE A 29 7.48 16.05 -18.09
C ILE A 29 6.11 16.12 -18.77
N ILE A 30 5.21 15.17 -18.50
CA ILE A 30 3.86 15.14 -19.11
C ILE A 30 3.09 16.42 -18.77
N SER A 31 3.12 16.85 -17.50
CA SER A 31 2.43 18.05 -17.04
C SER A 31 3.00 19.30 -17.72
N SER A 32 4.33 19.38 -17.85
CA SER A 32 5.00 20.49 -18.52
C SER A 32 4.64 20.58 -19.99
N ILE A 33 4.70 19.46 -20.71
CA ILE A 33 4.32 19.38 -22.13
C ILE A 33 2.86 19.80 -22.31
N SER A 34 1.96 19.30 -21.45
CA SER A 34 0.53 19.64 -21.51
C SER A 34 0.29 21.13 -21.33
N VAL A 35 0.96 21.75 -20.34
CA VAL A 35 0.86 23.20 -20.10
C VAL A 35 1.40 23.99 -21.28
N LEU A 36 2.58 23.64 -21.81
CA LEU A 36 3.18 24.33 -22.95
C LEU A 36 2.29 24.23 -24.21
N ILE A 37 1.65 23.09 -24.45
CA ILE A 37 0.68 22.91 -25.54
C ILE A 37 -0.52 23.85 -25.36
N VAL A 38 -1.09 23.93 -24.15
CA VAL A 38 -2.22 24.82 -23.87
C VAL A 38 -1.84 26.28 -24.11
N PHE A 39 -0.67 26.73 -23.64
CA PHE A 39 -0.21 28.10 -23.87
C PHE A 39 0.05 28.40 -25.35
N LYS A 40 0.60 27.45 -26.09
CA LYS A 40 0.77 27.59 -27.55
C LYS A 40 -0.57 27.65 -28.28
N TRP A 41 -1.60 26.96 -27.80
CA TRP A 41 -2.93 26.95 -28.41
C TRP A 41 -3.70 28.27 -28.24
N ILE A 42 -3.36 29.05 -27.21
CA ILE A 42 -3.92 30.39 -26.98
C ILE A 42 -3.00 31.51 -27.52
N ASP A 43 -2.07 31.17 -28.43
CA ASP A 43 -1.09 32.08 -29.04
C ASP A 43 -0.23 32.86 -28.03
N TYR A 44 -0.01 32.32 -26.84
CA TYR A 44 0.88 32.93 -25.85
C TYR A 44 2.36 32.69 -26.23
N PRO A 45 3.25 33.69 -26.12
CA PRO A 45 4.66 33.53 -26.47
C PRO A 45 5.38 32.58 -25.50
N VAL A 46 5.60 31.34 -25.95
CA VAL A 46 6.35 30.31 -25.21
C VAL A 46 7.85 30.50 -25.46
N THR A 47 8.52 31.27 -24.60
CA THR A 47 9.98 31.40 -24.62
C THR A 47 10.67 30.24 -23.90
N TRP A 48 11.97 30.07 -24.11
CA TRP A 48 12.74 29.01 -23.44
C TRP A 48 12.79 29.20 -21.92
N GLN A 49 12.84 30.46 -21.44
CA GLN A 49 12.79 30.77 -20.01
C GLN A 49 11.46 30.34 -19.40
N PHE A 50 10.35 30.59 -20.11
CA PHE A 50 9.02 30.16 -19.69
C PHE A 50 8.92 28.63 -19.61
N ALA A 51 9.46 27.92 -20.61
CA ALA A 51 9.47 26.45 -20.61
C ALA A 51 10.24 25.86 -19.42
N ILE A 52 11.39 26.44 -19.06
CA ILE A 52 12.16 26.03 -17.87
C ILE A 52 11.35 26.28 -16.60
N LEU A 53 10.71 27.44 -16.48
CA LEU A 53 9.90 27.80 -15.32
C LEU A 53 8.73 26.82 -15.15
N VAL A 54 8.01 26.51 -16.23
CA VAL A 54 6.94 25.50 -16.23
C VAL A 54 7.46 24.14 -15.75
N LEU A 55 8.65 23.72 -16.22
CA LEU A 55 9.26 22.45 -15.80
C LEU A 55 9.57 22.44 -14.30
N ILE A 56 10.15 23.51 -13.77
CA ILE A 56 10.44 23.66 -12.33
C ILE A 56 9.14 23.55 -11.51
N PHE A 57 8.09 24.27 -11.90
CA PHE A 57 6.80 24.21 -11.20
C PHE A 57 6.15 22.82 -11.29
N ALA A 58 6.27 22.13 -12.43
CA ALA A 58 5.78 20.77 -12.59
C ALA A 58 6.52 19.77 -11.68
N TYR A 59 7.85 19.92 -11.52
CA TYR A 59 8.63 19.13 -10.57
C TYR A 59 8.23 19.43 -9.12
N LEU A 60 8.06 20.70 -8.75
CA LEU A 60 7.57 21.10 -7.43
C LEU A 60 6.19 20.50 -7.14
N TYR A 61 5.27 20.57 -8.10
CA TYR A 61 3.95 19.96 -7.99
C TYR A 61 4.03 18.45 -7.80
N ALA A 62 4.83 17.75 -8.62
CA ALA A 62 5.02 16.31 -8.54
C ALA A 62 5.59 15.90 -7.17
N LEU A 63 6.58 16.64 -6.66
CA LEU A 63 7.17 16.42 -5.33
C LEU A 63 6.14 16.62 -4.21
N ILE A 64 5.41 17.74 -4.23
CA ILE A 64 4.38 18.02 -3.20
C ILE A 64 3.31 16.94 -3.21
N ARG A 65 2.84 16.54 -4.40
CA ARG A 65 1.87 15.45 -4.57
C ARG A 65 2.37 14.14 -3.97
N ASP A 66 3.61 13.76 -4.26
CA ASP A 66 4.20 12.52 -3.74
C ASP A 66 4.37 12.56 -2.22
N VAL A 67 4.83 13.69 -1.66
CA VAL A 67 4.90 13.89 -0.20
C VAL A 67 3.52 13.76 0.45
N ILE A 68 2.48 14.32 -0.15
CA ILE A 68 1.10 14.19 0.34
C ILE A 68 0.66 12.73 0.31
N ILE A 69 0.94 11.99 -0.77
CA ILE A 69 0.61 10.57 -0.88
C ILE A 69 1.32 9.78 0.22
N VAL A 70 2.63 9.97 0.39
CA VAL A 70 3.43 9.31 1.44
C VAL A 70 2.84 9.55 2.82
N ARG A 71 2.56 10.82 3.17
CA ARG A 71 1.97 11.18 4.46
C ARG A 71 0.59 10.54 4.66
N LYS A 72 -0.25 10.51 3.62
CA LYS A 72 -1.56 9.85 3.66
C LYS A 72 -1.44 8.35 3.84
N THR A 73 -0.48 7.70 3.19
CA THR A 73 -0.23 6.26 3.30
C THR A 73 0.23 5.89 4.71
N LYS A 74 1.21 6.60 5.28
CA LYS A 74 1.65 6.40 6.68
C LYS A 74 0.49 6.55 7.66
N LYS A 75 -0.30 7.62 7.51
CA LYS A 75 -1.48 7.85 8.34
C LYS A 75 -2.51 6.72 8.19
N THR A 76 -2.71 6.19 6.98
CA THR A 76 -3.65 5.10 6.73
C THR A 76 -3.19 3.79 7.35
N LEU A 77 -1.90 3.46 7.25
CA LEU A 77 -1.30 2.28 7.90
C LEU A 77 -1.54 2.33 9.41
N LYS A 78 -1.26 3.48 10.04
CA LYS A 78 -1.51 3.67 11.47
C LYS A 78 -2.99 3.54 11.82
N ILE A 79 -3.89 4.14 11.02
CA ILE A 79 -5.34 4.02 11.23
C ILE A 79 -5.78 2.55 11.19
N TYR A 80 -5.25 1.73 10.29
CA TYR A 80 -5.62 0.32 10.21
C TYR A 80 -5.12 -0.46 11.42
N TYR A 81 -3.86 -0.24 11.80
CA TYR A 81 -3.29 -0.82 13.01
C TYR A 81 -4.10 -0.46 14.25
N ASP A 82 -4.33 0.83 14.50
CA ASP A 82 -5.08 1.31 15.67
C ASP A 82 -6.53 0.78 15.67
N PHE A 83 -7.16 0.68 14.49
CA PHE A 83 -8.52 0.15 14.36
C PHE A 83 -8.59 -1.34 14.73
N SER A 84 -7.68 -2.17 14.25
CA SER A 84 -7.70 -3.61 14.58
C SER A 84 -7.50 -3.83 16.08
N PHE A 85 -6.51 -3.16 16.69
CA PHE A 85 -6.23 -3.30 18.13
C PHE A 85 -7.30 -2.70 19.05
N SER A 86 -8.03 -1.67 18.60
CA SER A 86 -9.16 -1.12 19.38
C SER A 86 -10.42 -1.98 19.28
N LYS A 87 -10.62 -2.68 18.16
CA LYS A 87 -11.79 -3.55 17.94
C LYS A 87 -11.64 -4.92 18.61
N ARG A 88 -10.42 -5.40 18.83
CA ARG A 88 -10.12 -6.74 19.37
C ARG A 88 -8.95 -6.69 20.35
N SER A 89 -9.16 -7.17 21.58
CA SER A 89 -8.16 -7.15 22.65
C SER A 89 -7.09 -8.24 22.54
N ASN A 90 -7.30 -9.25 21.69
CA ASN A 90 -6.49 -10.47 21.59
C ASN A 90 -5.67 -10.59 20.29
N ILE A 91 -5.41 -9.47 19.61
CA ILE A 91 -4.54 -9.48 18.43
C ILE A 91 -3.10 -9.71 18.87
N GLN A 92 -2.52 -10.82 18.41
CA GLN A 92 -1.13 -11.18 18.61
C GLN A 92 -0.22 -10.51 17.56
N LEU A 93 -0.68 -10.44 16.31
CA LEU A 93 0.08 -9.90 15.18
C LEU A 93 -0.84 -9.25 14.15
N PHE A 94 -0.47 -8.06 13.70
CA PHE A 94 -1.08 -7.32 12.60
C PHE A 94 -0.12 -7.25 11.41
N ILE A 95 -0.61 -7.66 10.24
CA ILE A 95 0.19 -7.80 9.02
C ILE A 95 -0.47 -6.94 7.94
N PRO A 96 0.10 -5.77 7.61
CA PRO A 96 -0.40 -4.95 6.52
C PRO A 96 -0.21 -5.67 5.19
N ILE A 97 -1.23 -5.61 4.32
CA ILE A 97 -1.11 -6.14 2.96
C ILE A 97 -1.18 -5.00 1.93
N PHE A 98 -0.43 -5.17 0.86
CA PHE A 98 -0.33 -4.21 -0.22
C PHE A 98 -0.47 -4.91 -1.58
N SER A 99 -0.55 -4.13 -2.65
CA SER A 99 -0.38 -4.59 -4.02
C SER A 99 0.74 -3.80 -4.65
N LYS A 100 1.54 -4.47 -5.47
CA LYS A 100 2.47 -3.80 -6.38
C LYS A 100 1.87 -3.72 -7.77
N SER A 101 1.83 -2.53 -8.35
CA SER A 101 1.53 -2.30 -9.75
C SER A 101 2.70 -1.55 -10.37
N ASN A 102 3.43 -2.18 -11.28
CA ASN A 102 4.69 -1.70 -11.82
C ASN A 102 5.69 -1.36 -10.69
N GLN A 103 6.05 -0.09 -10.52
CA GLN A 103 6.98 0.38 -9.49
C GLN A 103 6.26 0.88 -8.22
N VAL A 104 4.92 0.89 -8.20
CA VAL A 104 4.14 1.49 -7.12
C VAL A 104 3.58 0.44 -6.17
N TYR A 105 3.96 0.55 -4.90
CA TYR A 105 3.35 -0.20 -3.80
C TYR A 105 2.15 0.57 -3.25
N THR A 106 1.00 -0.07 -3.20
CA THR A 106 -0.26 0.52 -2.71
C THR A 106 -0.79 -0.31 -1.56
N LEU A 107 -0.96 0.30 -0.39
CA LEU A 107 -1.59 -0.34 0.77
C LEU A 107 -3.03 -0.71 0.41
N LYS A 108 -3.40 -1.99 0.58
CA LYS A 108 -4.78 -2.41 0.34
C LYS A 108 -5.66 -2.00 1.50
N ARG A 109 -6.97 -1.89 1.25
CA ARG A 109 -7.98 -1.70 2.31
C ARG A 109 -8.27 -3.01 3.05
N ALA A 110 -7.22 -3.73 3.39
CA ALA A 110 -7.29 -4.97 4.13
C ALA A 110 -5.95 -5.23 4.82
N SER A 111 -5.96 -6.11 5.81
CA SER A 111 -4.77 -6.61 6.51
C SER A 111 -5.01 -8.06 6.92
N LEU A 112 -3.94 -8.81 7.14
CA LEU A 112 -4.02 -10.05 7.89
C LEU A 112 -3.80 -9.75 9.37
N PHE A 113 -4.37 -10.55 10.24
CA PHE A 113 -4.05 -10.52 11.65
C PHE A 113 -4.16 -11.92 12.26
N ILE A 114 -3.45 -12.12 13.37
CA ILE A 114 -3.48 -13.36 14.15
C ILE A 114 -4.13 -13.05 15.49
N ALA A 115 -5.15 -13.83 15.83
CA ALA A 115 -5.82 -13.80 17.12
C ALA A 115 -6.29 -15.21 17.45
N ASP A 116 -6.24 -15.59 18.74
CA ASP A 116 -6.66 -16.92 19.22
C ASP A 116 -6.08 -18.07 18.37
N ASP A 117 -4.78 -18.00 18.06
CA ASP A 117 -4.06 -18.98 17.24
C ASP A 117 -4.79 -19.30 15.92
N THR A 118 -5.35 -18.27 15.28
CA THR A 118 -6.02 -18.36 13.99
C THR A 118 -5.64 -17.16 13.14
N LEU A 119 -5.38 -17.40 11.85
CA LEU A 119 -5.16 -16.36 10.86
C LEU A 119 -6.50 -15.81 10.33
N TYR A 120 -6.60 -14.49 10.26
CA TYR A 120 -7.77 -13.78 9.75
C TYR A 120 -7.37 -12.76 8.70
N LEU A 121 -8.29 -12.51 7.76
CA LEU A 121 -8.22 -11.42 6.81
C LEU A 121 -9.30 -10.38 7.18
N GLU A 122 -8.88 -9.16 7.49
CA GLU A 122 -9.77 -8.03 7.76
C GLU A 122 -9.81 -7.10 6.55
N ALA A 123 -11.00 -6.82 6.03
CA ALA A 123 -11.24 -5.83 4.97
C ALA A 123 -11.95 -4.60 5.56
N TYR A 124 -11.39 -3.42 5.32
CA TYR A 124 -11.84 -2.17 5.93
C TYR A 124 -12.85 -1.42 5.07
N LYS A 125 -13.99 -1.04 5.66
CA LYS A 125 -14.96 -0.13 5.05
C LYS A 125 -14.67 1.30 5.49
N ARG A 126 -14.36 2.14 4.51
CA ARG A 126 -14.17 3.59 4.71
C ARG A 126 -15.49 4.31 4.43
N SER A 127 -15.92 5.19 5.33
CA SER A 127 -17.05 6.08 5.03
C SER A 127 -16.65 7.09 3.96
N SER A 128 -17.59 7.44 3.07
CA SER A 128 -17.38 8.44 2.02
C SER A 128 -17.21 9.85 2.58
N LEU A 129 -17.71 10.11 3.78
CA LEU A 129 -17.81 11.45 4.39
C LEU A 129 -16.75 11.70 5.47
N ARG A 130 -16.13 10.65 6.04
CA ARG A 130 -15.13 10.79 7.11
C ARG A 130 -13.91 9.93 6.82
N SER A 131 -12.75 10.45 7.20
CA SER A 131 -11.48 9.72 7.16
C SER A 131 -11.38 8.58 8.20
N LYS A 132 -12.47 8.30 8.93
CA LYS A 132 -12.58 7.24 9.93
C LYS A 132 -13.03 5.93 9.28
N LEU A 133 -12.56 4.83 9.87
CA LEU A 133 -13.06 3.50 9.58
C LEU A 133 -14.34 3.30 10.38
N ASP A 134 -15.41 2.93 9.68
CA ASP A 134 -16.72 2.75 10.32
C ASP A 134 -17.01 1.29 10.59
N ASN A 135 -16.51 0.39 9.73
CA ASN A 135 -16.72 -1.04 9.88
C ASN A 135 -15.62 -1.84 9.16
N SER A 136 -15.56 -3.14 9.44
CA SER A 136 -14.70 -4.10 8.75
C SER A 136 -15.41 -5.45 8.61
N VAL A 137 -15.07 -6.17 7.55
CA VAL A 137 -15.47 -7.56 7.33
C VAL A 137 -14.27 -8.45 7.65
N VAL A 138 -14.49 -9.49 8.43
CA VAL A 138 -13.43 -10.44 8.80
C VAL A 138 -13.74 -11.80 8.20
N ALA A 139 -12.74 -12.38 7.54
CA ALA A 139 -12.76 -13.73 6.99
C ALA A 139 -11.78 -14.59 7.79
N ARG A 140 -12.20 -15.78 8.22
CA ARG A 140 -11.35 -16.75 8.93
C ARG A 140 -10.60 -17.64 7.94
N TYR A 141 -9.32 -17.91 8.21
CA TYR A 141 -8.53 -18.84 7.42
C TYR A 141 -9.12 -20.25 7.49
N ASN A 142 -9.01 -21.03 6.42
CA ASN A 142 -9.61 -22.37 6.24
C ASN A 142 -11.15 -22.42 6.28
N LYS A 143 -11.84 -21.28 6.38
CA LYS A 143 -13.30 -21.21 6.34
C LYS A 143 -13.79 -20.26 5.25
N ASP A 144 -13.39 -19.00 5.34
CA ASP A 144 -13.88 -17.93 4.48
C ASP A 144 -12.81 -17.49 3.46
N PHE A 145 -11.53 -17.70 3.78
CA PHE A 145 -10.43 -17.49 2.86
C PHE A 145 -9.33 -18.54 2.97
N PHE A 146 -8.60 -18.73 1.87
CA PHE A 146 -7.50 -19.69 1.74
C PHE A 146 -6.31 -19.03 1.06
N ILE A 147 -5.10 -19.48 1.42
CA ILE A 147 -3.86 -19.11 0.74
C ILE A 147 -3.44 -20.30 -0.14
N ASP A 148 -3.57 -20.13 -1.45
CA ASP A 148 -3.31 -21.18 -2.43
C ASP A 148 -1.80 -21.31 -2.67
N LYS A 149 -1.16 -20.20 -3.06
CA LYS A 149 0.26 -20.15 -3.44
C LYS A 149 0.91 -18.88 -2.91
N TYR A 150 2.23 -18.93 -2.77
CA TYR A 150 3.04 -17.74 -2.56
C TYR A 150 4.32 -17.81 -3.38
N SER A 151 4.88 -16.65 -3.71
CA SER A 151 6.16 -16.52 -4.39
C SER A 151 6.92 -15.30 -3.88
N VAL A 152 8.20 -15.46 -3.60
CA VAL A 152 9.09 -14.34 -3.26
C VAL A 152 9.35 -13.52 -4.52
N ASN A 153 9.21 -12.19 -4.44
CA ASN A 153 9.51 -11.35 -5.59
C ASN A 153 10.99 -11.42 -5.97
N LYS A 154 11.31 -11.17 -7.26
CA LYS A 154 12.68 -11.10 -7.79
C LYS A 154 13.64 -10.23 -6.96
N SER A 155 13.15 -9.15 -6.34
CA SER A 155 13.99 -8.28 -5.52
C SER A 155 14.17 -8.75 -4.07
N GLY A 156 13.53 -9.86 -3.67
CA GLY A 156 13.57 -10.39 -2.29
C GLY A 156 12.87 -9.53 -1.24
N LYS A 157 12.18 -8.45 -1.62
CA LYS A 157 11.64 -7.44 -0.68
C LYS A 157 10.26 -7.77 -0.15
N TYR A 158 9.50 -8.58 -0.88
CA TYR A 158 8.11 -8.88 -0.55
C TYR A 158 7.71 -10.23 -1.12
N ILE A 159 6.65 -10.81 -0.55
CA ILE A 159 6.07 -12.08 -0.95
C ILE A 159 4.71 -11.79 -1.57
N GLU A 160 4.45 -12.38 -2.72
CA GLU A 160 3.16 -12.34 -3.42
C GLU A 160 2.35 -13.57 -3.02
N PHE A 161 1.11 -13.37 -2.63
CA PHE A 161 0.17 -14.40 -2.23
C PHE A 161 -0.98 -14.47 -3.23
N GLU A 162 -1.27 -15.67 -3.72
CA GLU A 162 -2.51 -16.02 -4.39
C GLU A 162 -3.46 -16.62 -3.35
N THR A 163 -4.62 -15.99 -3.18
CA THR A 163 -5.61 -16.37 -2.18
C THR A 163 -6.98 -16.55 -2.80
N ARG A 164 -7.85 -17.28 -2.12
CA ARG A 164 -9.22 -17.51 -2.53
C ARG A 164 -10.17 -17.05 -1.44
N ILE A 165 -11.13 -16.21 -1.79
CA ILE A 165 -12.22 -15.76 -0.90
C ILE A 165 -13.52 -16.04 -1.65
N LEU A 166 -14.42 -16.84 -1.07
CA LEU A 166 -15.70 -17.20 -1.70
C LEU A 166 -15.55 -17.65 -3.18
N TYR A 167 -14.60 -18.55 -3.44
CA TYR A 167 -14.26 -19.08 -4.78
C TYR A 167 -13.65 -18.09 -5.79
N LYS A 168 -13.43 -16.83 -5.41
CA LYS A 168 -12.76 -15.84 -6.26
C LYS A 168 -11.29 -15.71 -5.88
N LYS A 169 -10.43 -15.61 -6.89
CA LYS A 169 -8.99 -15.39 -6.70
C LYS A 169 -8.71 -13.94 -6.34
N TYR A 170 -7.86 -13.74 -5.34
CA TYR A 170 -7.37 -12.46 -4.89
C TYR A 170 -5.85 -12.53 -4.70
N TYR A 171 -5.17 -11.50 -5.18
CA TYR A 171 -3.72 -11.38 -5.04
C TYR A 171 -3.40 -10.29 -4.04
N PHE A 172 -2.47 -10.50 -3.13
CA PHE A 172 -1.90 -9.44 -2.31
C PHE A 172 -0.44 -9.73 -2.02
N SER A 173 0.24 -8.75 -1.45
CA SER A 173 1.63 -8.82 -1.08
C SER A 173 1.80 -8.42 0.37
N MET A 174 2.80 -8.99 1.01
CA MET A 174 3.30 -8.56 2.32
C MET A 174 4.82 -8.52 2.26
N ILE A 175 5.46 -7.93 3.26
CA ILE A 175 6.92 -7.89 3.33
C ILE A 175 7.51 -9.31 3.37
N ASN A 176 8.75 -9.45 2.92
CA ASN A 176 9.46 -10.71 3.01
C ASN A 176 10.24 -10.76 4.33
N ASP A 177 9.62 -11.36 5.34
CA ASP A 177 10.20 -11.62 6.66
C ASP A 177 10.09 -13.13 6.92
N GLU A 178 11.22 -13.78 7.20
CA GLU A 178 11.30 -15.24 7.36
C GLU A 178 10.43 -15.72 8.53
N GLU A 179 10.49 -15.04 9.67
CA GLU A 179 9.71 -15.36 10.87
C GLU A 179 8.20 -15.22 10.59
N LEU A 180 7.79 -14.17 9.87
CA LEU A 180 6.41 -14.00 9.43
C LEU A 180 5.96 -15.11 8.48
N LEU A 181 6.81 -15.52 7.53
CA LEU A 181 6.48 -16.58 6.58
C LEU A 181 6.30 -17.93 7.29
N GLU A 182 7.19 -18.26 8.22
CA GLU A 182 7.08 -19.46 9.07
C GLU A 182 5.77 -19.45 9.87
N ILE A 183 5.41 -18.31 10.45
CA ILE A 183 4.14 -18.16 11.20
C ILE A 183 2.95 -18.44 10.28
N ILE A 184 2.92 -17.89 9.07
CA ILE A 184 1.82 -18.12 8.12
C ILE A 184 1.77 -19.57 7.63
N GLN A 185 2.94 -20.20 7.39
CA GLN A 185 3.01 -21.59 6.96
C GLN A 185 2.48 -22.56 8.02
N LYS A 186 2.76 -22.31 9.31
CA LYS A 186 2.19 -23.10 10.41
C LYS A 186 0.66 -23.12 10.40
N TYR A 187 0.00 -22.07 9.91
CA TYR A 187 -1.46 -22.06 9.77
C TYR A 187 -1.95 -22.83 8.54
N LYS A 188 -1.12 -23.00 7.51
CA LYS A 188 -1.48 -23.77 6.31
C LYS A 188 -1.42 -25.29 6.54
N GLU A 189 -0.57 -25.73 7.46
CA GLU A 189 -0.37 -27.15 7.80
C GLU A 189 -1.43 -27.68 8.79
N ASN A 190 -2.17 -26.79 9.46
CA ASN A 190 -3.25 -27.09 10.39
C ASN A 190 -4.64 -26.85 9.77
#